data_AF-A0A0N4UYV3-F1
#
_entry.id   AF-A0A0N4UYV3-F1
#
_cell.length_a   1.000
_cell.length_b   1.000
_cell.length_c   1.000
_cell.angle_alpha   90.00
_cell.angle_beta   90.00
_cell.angle_gamma   90.00
#
_symmetry.space_group_name_H-M   'P 1'
#
loop_
_entity.id
_entity.type
_entity.pdbx_description
1 polymer ?
#
loop_
_entity_poly.entity_id
_entity_poly.type
_entity_poly.pdbx_seq_one_letter_code
_entity_poly.pdbx_strand_id
1 'polypeptide(L)'
;MKNETKDYQFNVTTVRVSGHCFGGVKTETSVTYVKNEEAQLDVSAEGSNGFRCSGSVLSLDHQSTLNLKNLRLVAFANLNGTDFVKEQVFEQCTLDARTSEIVPIVVGACLAMLVIVVLIAYLIGRARAKRQGYASV
;
A
#
# COMPACT_ATOMS: atom_id res chain seq x y z
N MET A 1 1.30 -14.47 -30.16
CA MET A 1 0.88 -13.15 -29.67
C MET A 1 1.85 -12.78 -28.54
N LYS A 2 2.67 -11.74 -28.72
CA LYS A 2 3.64 -11.30 -27.71
C LYS A 2 2.87 -10.60 -26.60
N ASN A 3 2.82 -11.20 -25.42
CA ASN A 3 2.22 -10.59 -24.23
C ASN A 3 3.26 -9.63 -23.64
N GLU A 4 3.33 -8.41 -24.15
CA GLU A 4 4.10 -7.35 -23.49
C GLU A 4 3.33 -6.93 -22.25
N THR A 5 3.85 -7.32 -21.08
CA THR A 5 3.39 -6.84 -19.78
C THR A 5 3.70 -5.34 -19.71
N LYS A 6 2.72 -4.51 -20.09
CA LYS A 6 2.81 -3.06 -19.92
C LYS A 6 2.28 -2.73 -18.54
N ASP A 7 3.12 -2.07 -17.75
CA ASP A 7 2.73 -1.49 -16.49
C ASP A 7 1.95 -0.21 -16.77
N TYR A 8 0.77 -0.06 -16.16
CA TYR A 8 -0.10 1.09 -16.37
C TYR A 8 -0.26 1.85 -15.07
N GLN A 9 0.20 3.11 -15.08
CA GLN A 9 0.03 4.02 -13.95
C GLN A 9 -1.05 5.06 -14.24
N PHE A 10 -2.02 5.18 -13.33
CA PHE A 10 -3.04 6.22 -13.39
C PHE A 10 -2.71 7.36 -12.41
N ASN A 11 -2.32 8.50 -12.95
CA ASN A 11 -2.11 9.72 -12.18
C ASN A 11 -3.35 10.62 -12.22
N VAL A 12 -4.03 10.74 -11.07
CA VAL A 12 -5.15 11.68 -10.89
C VAL A 12 -4.59 13.03 -10.44
N THR A 13 -4.45 13.98 -11.37
CA THR A 13 -3.86 15.30 -11.09
C THR A 13 -4.90 16.37 -10.75
N THR A 14 -6.05 16.34 -11.43
CA THR A 14 -7.08 17.39 -11.33
C THR A 14 -8.46 16.77 -11.23
N VAL A 15 -9.25 17.22 -10.25
CA VAL A 15 -10.66 16.84 -10.11
C VAL A 15 -11.52 18.07 -10.33
N ARG A 16 -12.46 17.97 -11.28
CA ARG A 16 -13.41 19.05 -11.56
C ARG A 16 -14.78 18.63 -11.07
N VAL A 17 -15.36 19.44 -10.19
CA VAL A 17 -16.71 19.22 -9.67
C VAL A 17 -17.63 20.27 -10.26
N SER A 18 -18.69 19.80 -10.91
CA SER A 18 -19.78 20.64 -11.42
C SER A 18 -20.99 20.40 -10.52
N GLY A 19 -21.33 21.36 -9.66
CA GLY A 19 -22.50 21.27 -8.79
C GLY A 19 -23.73 21.88 -9.47
N HIS A 20 -24.87 21.21 -9.38
CA HIS A 20 -26.18 21.80 -9.66
C HIS A 20 -26.88 22.02 -8.31
N CYS A 21 -26.81 23.22 -7.76
CA CYS A 21 -27.40 23.52 -6.45
C CYS A 21 -28.94 23.56 -6.55
N PHE A 22 -29.62 22.73 -5.75
CA PHE A 22 -31.05 22.85 -5.46
C PHE A 22 -31.21 23.77 -4.24
N GLY A 23 -31.75 24.99 -4.43
CA GLY A 23 -31.96 25.94 -3.33
C GLY A 23 -31.78 27.43 -3.65
N GLY A 24 -31.93 27.86 -4.92
CA GLY A 24 -32.00 29.29 -5.26
C GLY A 24 -30.66 30.03 -5.42
N VAL A 25 -29.52 29.42 -5.09
CA VAL A 25 -28.19 29.99 -5.40
C VAL A 25 -27.67 29.35 -6.68
N LYS A 26 -27.81 30.06 -7.81
CA LYS A 26 -27.16 29.68 -9.07
C LYS A 26 -25.68 30.02 -8.99
N THR A 27 -24.85 29.03 -8.69
CA THR A 27 -23.40 29.12 -8.87
C THR A 27 -23.00 28.04 -9.85
N GLU A 28 -22.93 28.42 -11.12
CA GLU A 28 -22.38 27.61 -12.22
C GLU A 28 -20.84 27.60 -12.10
N THR A 29 -20.34 27.27 -10.92
CA THR A 29 -18.92 27.41 -10.58
C THR A 29 -18.31 26.03 -10.65
N SER A 30 -17.73 25.69 -11.81
CA SER A 30 -16.87 24.50 -11.88
C SER A 30 -15.62 24.78 -11.05
N VAL A 31 -15.54 24.23 -9.85
CA VAL A 31 -14.34 24.36 -9.02
C VAL A 31 -13.38 23.24 -9.41
N THR A 32 -12.16 23.62 -9.76
CA THR A 32 -11.09 22.68 -10.06
C THR A 32 -10.23 22.54 -8.82
N TYR A 33 -10.14 21.32 -8.32
CA TYR A 33 -9.30 21.00 -7.19
C TYR A 33 -8.06 20.28 -7.70
N VAL A 34 -6.88 20.77 -7.28
CA VAL A 34 -5.59 20.18 -7.61
C VAL A 34 -5.20 19.22 -6.49
N LYS A 35 -4.66 18.05 -6.85
CA LYS A 35 -4.10 17.09 -5.90
C LYS A 35 -2.96 17.76 -5.12
N ASN A 36 -2.99 17.66 -3.79
CA ASN A 36 -1.88 18.14 -2.96
C ASN A 36 -0.63 17.27 -3.23
N GLU A 37 0.56 17.88 -3.25
CA GLU A 37 1.85 17.20 -3.45
C GLU A 37 2.09 16.08 -2.43
N GLU A 38 1.55 16.22 -1.22
CA GLU A 38 1.63 15.20 -0.16
C GLU A 38 0.65 14.04 -0.34
N ALA A 39 -0.39 14.23 -1.15
CA ALA A 39 -1.43 13.23 -1.30
C ALA A 39 -0.96 12.20 -2.32
N GLN A 40 -0.51 11.02 -1.88
CA GLN A 40 -0.09 9.95 -2.78
C GLN A 40 -1.26 8.99 -3.03
N LEU A 41 -1.91 9.12 -4.18
CA LEU A 41 -2.77 8.06 -4.73
C LEU A 41 -1.98 7.39 -5.86
N ASP A 42 -1.41 6.24 -5.57
CA ASP A 42 -0.69 5.39 -6.51
C ASP A 42 -1.61 4.25 -6.95
N VAL A 43 -2.05 4.31 -8.20
CA VAL A 43 -2.90 3.30 -8.83
C VAL A 43 -2.05 2.66 -9.92
N SER A 44 -1.45 1.52 -9.58
CA SER A 44 -0.59 0.73 -10.45
C SER A 44 -1.10 -0.71 -10.44
N ALA A 45 -1.23 -1.32 -11.62
CA ALA A 45 -1.62 -2.70 -11.78
C ALA A 45 -0.88 -3.32 -12.96
N GLU A 46 -0.33 -4.53 -12.76
CA GLU A 46 0.48 -5.18 -13.77
C GLU A 46 -0.38 -5.83 -14.87
N GLY A 47 -0.10 -5.48 -16.14
CA GLY A 47 -0.68 -6.17 -17.30
C GLY A 47 -2.22 -6.05 -17.40
N SER A 48 -2.91 -7.18 -17.36
CA SER A 48 -4.39 -7.27 -17.42
C SER A 48 -5.04 -7.35 -16.04
N ASN A 49 -4.27 -7.15 -14.97
CA ASN A 49 -4.79 -7.24 -13.61
C ASN A 49 -5.70 -6.03 -13.31
N GLY A 50 -6.71 -6.28 -12.47
CA GLY A 50 -7.49 -5.22 -11.89
C GLY A 50 -6.75 -4.58 -10.73
N PHE A 51 -7.07 -3.34 -10.42
CA PHE A 51 -6.68 -2.68 -9.19
C PHE A 51 -7.87 -2.66 -8.23
N ARG A 52 -7.64 -2.98 -6.95
CA ARG A 52 -8.64 -2.90 -5.89
C ARG A 52 -8.08 -2.18 -4.67
N CYS A 53 -8.84 -1.23 -4.15
CA CYS A 53 -8.49 -0.55 -2.90
C CYS A 53 -9.72 -0.43 -2.00
N SER A 54 -9.58 -0.78 -0.72
CA SER A 54 -10.69 -0.79 0.25
C SER A 54 -11.05 0.64 0.68
N GLY A 55 -10.04 1.49 0.86
CA GLY A 55 -10.19 2.90 1.16
C GLY A 55 -8.97 3.67 0.68
N SER A 56 -9.19 4.83 0.07
CA SER A 56 -8.12 5.76 -0.32
C SER A 56 -8.57 7.17 0.00
N VAL A 57 -7.74 7.92 0.70
CA VAL A 57 -7.98 9.34 0.99
C VAL A 57 -7.05 10.16 0.11
N LEU A 58 -7.63 11.06 -0.67
CA LEU A 58 -6.90 12.01 -1.48
C LEU A 58 -7.15 13.40 -0.90
N SER A 59 -6.11 14.05 -0.42
CA SER A 59 -6.16 15.45 0.00
C SER A 59 -5.94 16.35 -1.21
N LEU A 60 -6.84 17.30 -1.41
CA LEU A 60 -6.77 18.28 -2.48
C LEU A 60 -6.51 19.65 -1.87
N ASP A 61 -6.17 20.60 -2.73
CA ASP A 61 -6.04 22.01 -2.37
C ASP A 61 -7.35 22.55 -1.73
N HIS A 62 -7.25 23.64 -0.99
CA HIS A 62 -8.36 24.27 -0.26
C HIS A 62 -9.04 23.41 0.82
N GLN A 63 -8.25 22.62 1.58
CA GLN A 63 -8.74 21.78 2.69
C GLN A 63 -9.82 20.75 2.30
N SER A 64 -9.92 20.42 1.02
CA SER A 64 -10.90 19.47 0.51
C SER A 64 -10.33 18.06 0.50
N THR A 65 -11.06 17.08 1.01
CA THR A 65 -10.63 15.68 1.04
C THR A 65 -11.61 14.80 0.27
N LEU A 66 -11.09 14.00 -0.65
CA LEU A 66 -11.85 12.99 -1.38
C LEU A 66 -11.60 11.62 -0.75
N ASN A 67 -12.69 11.02 -0.27
CA ASN A 67 -12.68 9.69 0.32
C ASN A 67 -13.22 8.69 -0.70
N LEU A 68 -12.33 7.89 -1.27
CA LEU A 68 -12.66 6.82 -2.21
C LEU A 68 -12.86 5.53 -1.40
N LYS A 69 -14.07 4.97 -1.39
CA LYS A 69 -14.36 3.69 -0.74
C LYS A 69 -14.61 2.61 -1.79
N ASN A 70 -14.04 1.42 -1.59
CA ASN A 70 -14.23 0.27 -2.48
C ASN A 70 -13.89 0.56 -3.95
N LEU A 71 -12.76 1.20 -4.20
CA LEU A 71 -12.30 1.53 -5.54
C LEU A 71 -11.88 0.25 -6.29
N ARG A 72 -12.38 0.06 -7.52
CA ARG A 72 -11.99 -1.04 -8.41
C ARG A 72 -11.80 -0.48 -9.81
N LEU A 73 -10.63 -0.70 -10.38
CA LEU A 73 -10.32 -0.30 -11.75
C LEU A 73 -9.73 -1.48 -12.51
N VAL A 74 -9.93 -1.51 -13.82
CA VAL A 74 -9.21 -2.42 -14.71
C VAL A 74 -8.94 -1.64 -15.99
N ALA A 75 -7.70 -1.66 -16.46
CA ALA A 75 -7.34 -1.02 -17.72
C ALA A 75 -7.29 -2.07 -18.83
N PHE A 76 -7.78 -1.69 -20.02
CA PHE A 76 -7.67 -2.49 -21.26
C PHE A 76 -8.15 -3.94 -21.18
N ALA A 77 -9.05 -4.28 -20.24
CA ALA A 77 -9.57 -5.62 -20.18
C ALA A 77 -10.40 -5.91 -21.44
N ASN A 78 -10.01 -6.95 -22.16
CA ASN A 78 -10.76 -7.48 -23.29
C ASN A 78 -11.96 -8.27 -22.74
N LEU A 79 -12.92 -7.53 -22.21
CA LEU A 79 -14.14 -8.07 -21.63
C LEU A 79 -15.13 -8.30 -22.77
N ASN A 80 -15.59 -9.52 -22.96
CA ASN A 80 -16.71 -9.82 -23.87
C ASN A 80 -18.08 -9.34 -23.30
N GLY A 81 -18.09 -8.58 -22.19
CA GLY A 81 -19.28 -8.05 -21.53
C GLY A 81 -18.96 -6.87 -20.60
N THR A 82 -19.99 -6.32 -19.95
CA THR A 82 -19.87 -5.17 -19.02
C THR A 82 -19.48 -5.56 -17.59
N ASP A 83 -19.39 -6.85 -17.30
CA ASP A 83 -19.06 -7.39 -15.99
C ASP A 83 -17.58 -7.74 -15.85
N PHE A 84 -17.02 -7.46 -14.67
CA PHE A 84 -15.67 -7.91 -14.28
C PHE A 84 -15.58 -9.43 -14.33
N VAL A 85 -14.56 -9.98 -15.01
CA VAL A 85 -14.36 -11.43 -15.08
C VAL A 85 -14.10 -11.96 -13.66
N LYS A 86 -14.80 -13.03 -13.27
CA LYS A 86 -14.70 -13.62 -11.92
C LYS A 86 -13.30 -14.11 -11.55
N GLU A 87 -12.46 -14.38 -12.55
CA GLU A 87 -11.08 -14.83 -12.41
C GLU A 87 -10.04 -13.70 -12.59
N GLN A 88 -10.47 -12.43 -12.59
CA GLN A 88 -9.49 -11.35 -12.69
C GLN A 88 -8.69 -11.21 -11.40
N VAL A 89 -7.36 -11.21 -11.53
CA VAL A 89 -6.45 -10.96 -10.42
C VAL A 89 -6.54 -9.47 -10.08
N PHE A 90 -6.76 -9.15 -8.81
CA PHE A 90 -6.80 -7.78 -8.34
C PHE A 90 -5.55 -7.47 -7.51
N GLU A 91 -4.77 -6.52 -7.97
CA GLU A 91 -3.67 -5.94 -7.22
C GLU A 91 -4.21 -4.92 -6.21
N GLN A 92 -3.67 -4.99 -4.99
CA GLN A 92 -4.10 -4.13 -3.90
C GLN A 92 -3.27 -2.86 -3.84
N CYS A 93 -3.93 -1.75 -3.49
CA CYS A 93 -3.24 -0.46 -3.34
C CYS A 93 -2.17 -0.49 -2.24
N THR A 94 -1.15 0.36 -2.40
CA THR A 94 -0.08 0.53 -1.41
C THR A 94 -0.60 0.96 -0.04
N LEU A 95 -1.81 1.53 0.06
CA LEU A 95 -2.46 1.86 1.33
C LEU A 95 -3.03 0.64 2.06
N ASP A 96 -3.46 -0.40 1.34
CA ASP A 96 -3.71 -1.73 1.91
C ASP A 96 -2.36 -2.46 2.17
N ALA A 97 -1.37 -2.22 1.32
CA ALA A 97 0.01 -2.70 1.51
C ALA A 97 0.81 -1.88 2.54
N ARG A 98 0.22 -0.85 3.17
CA ARG A 98 0.78 -0.10 4.31
C ARG A 98 0.75 -0.92 5.59
N THR A 99 0.86 -2.23 5.47
CA THR A 99 1.70 -3.07 6.32
C THR A 99 3.20 -2.70 6.19
N SER A 100 3.56 -1.47 5.83
CA SER A 100 4.97 -1.01 5.75
C SER A 100 5.63 -0.94 7.15
N GLU A 101 4.85 -0.96 8.22
CA GLU A 101 5.33 -1.22 9.59
C GLU A 101 5.64 -2.71 9.84
N ILE A 102 5.19 -3.62 8.99
CA ILE A 102 5.46 -5.06 9.15
C ILE A 102 6.94 -5.38 8.92
N VAL A 103 7.61 -4.63 8.04
CA VAL A 103 9.04 -4.82 7.76
C VAL A 103 9.88 -4.56 9.02
N PRO A 104 9.79 -3.40 9.70
CA PRO A 104 10.55 -3.18 10.94
C PRO A 104 10.14 -4.13 12.07
N ILE A 105 8.87 -4.57 12.14
CA ILE A 105 8.42 -5.55 13.14
C ILE A 105 9.08 -6.92 12.92
N VAL A 106 9.08 -7.42 11.68
CA VAL A 106 9.69 -8.71 11.33
C VAL A 106 11.20 -8.69 11.56
N VAL A 107 11.87 -7.61 11.12
CA VAL A 107 13.31 -7.43 11.37
C VAL A 107 13.60 -7.40 12.88
N GLY A 108 12.78 -6.70 13.67
CA GLY A 108 12.91 -6.67 15.13
C GLY A 108 12.76 -8.04 15.79
N ALA A 109 11.77 -8.84 15.39
CA ALA A 109 11.54 -10.18 15.94
C ALA A 109 12.71 -11.14 15.63
N CYS A 110 13.24 -11.11 14.40
CA CYS A 110 14.40 -11.92 14.01
C CYS A 110 15.64 -11.57 14.83
N LEU A 111 15.93 -10.27 15.00
CA LEU A 111 17.08 -9.80 15.79
C LEU A 111 16.94 -10.19 17.27
N ALA A 112 15.76 -10.05 17.86
CA ALA A 112 15.51 -10.40 19.26
C ALA A 112 15.72 -11.90 19.53
N MET A 113 15.17 -12.76 18.67
CA MET A 113 15.33 -14.21 18.80
C MET A 113 16.80 -14.63 18.71
N LEU A 114 17.55 -14.07 17.76
CA LEU A 114 18.97 -14.38 17.58
C LEU A 114 19.79 -14.05 18.83
N VAL A 115 19.57 -12.87 19.41
CA VAL A 115 20.28 -12.44 20.63
C VAL A 115 20.00 -13.39 21.80
N ILE A 116 18.75 -13.81 22.01
CA ILE A 116 18.39 -14.74 23.08
C ILE A 116 19.12 -16.08 22.92
N VAL A 117 19.16 -16.63 21.70
CA VAL A 117 19.86 -17.89 21.42
C VAL A 117 21.35 -17.77 21.70
N VAL A 118 21.98 -16.67 21.26
CA VAL A 118 23.41 -16.40 21.52
C VAL A 118 23.69 -16.29 23.01
N LEU A 119 22.83 -15.65 23.79
CA LEU A 119 22.98 -15.55 25.24
C LEU A 119 22.87 -16.92 25.93
N ILE A 120 21.90 -17.74 25.56
CA ILE A 120 21.77 -19.10 26.12
C ILE A 120 23.02 -19.93 25.82
N ALA A 121 23.48 -19.92 24.56
CA ALA A 121 24.69 -20.62 24.15
C ALA A 121 25.93 -20.12 24.91
N TYR A 122 26.06 -18.79 25.07
CA TYR A 122 27.14 -18.17 25.81
C TYR A 122 27.14 -18.58 27.28
N LEU A 123 25.97 -18.62 27.94
CA LEU A 123 25.88 -19.03 29.34
C LEU A 123 26.30 -20.47 29.55
N ILE A 124 25.89 -21.39 28.68
CA ILE A 124 26.31 -22.80 28.73
C ILE A 124 27.82 -22.93 28.49
N GLY A 125 28.35 -22.23 27.48
CA GLY A 125 29.77 -22.21 27.17
C GLY A 125 30.62 -21.66 28.32
N ARG A 126 30.20 -20.54 28.90
CA ARG A 126 30.87 -19.90 30.05
C ARG A 126 30.76 -20.75 31.32
N ALA A 127 29.62 -21.38 31.56
CA ALA A 127 29.46 -22.31 32.68
C ALA A 127 30.41 -23.51 32.58
N ARG A 128 30.65 -24.01 31.36
CA ARG A 128 31.61 -25.10 31.12
C ARG A 128 33.07 -24.64 31.23
N ALA A 129 33.41 -23.44 30.77
CA ALA A 129 34.74 -22.87 30.90
C ALA A 129 35.16 -22.63 32.37
N LYS A 130 34.21 -22.24 33.25
CA LYS A 130 34.47 -22.08 34.69
C LYS A 130 34.84 -23.39 35.40
N ARG A 131 34.51 -24.56 34.85
CA ARG A 131 34.85 -25.87 35.42
C ARG A 131 36.25 -26.37 35.08
N GLN A 132 37.03 -25.66 34.25
CA GLN A 132 38.33 -26.13 33.75
C GLN A 132 39.55 -25.33 34.24
N GLY A 133 39.37 -24.37 35.14
CA GLY A 133 40.47 -23.54 35.64
C GLY A 133 40.56 -23.55 37.15
N TYR A 134 41.37 -24.46 37.70
CA TYR A 134 42.40 -24.23 38.71
C TYR A 134 42.79 -25.58 39.35
N ALA A 135 43.52 -26.40 38.61
CA ALA A 135 44.45 -27.35 39.21
C ALA A 135 45.84 -26.75 39.01
N SER A 136 46.17 -25.69 39.77
CA SER A 136 47.56 -25.29 39.92
C SER A 136 48.22 -26.26 40.90
N VAL A 137 49.38 -26.76 40.50
CA VAL A 137 50.32 -27.52 41.33
C VAL A 137 50.68 -26.75 42.59
#